data_AF-A0A3B9R0B2-F1
#
_entry.id   AF-A0A3B9R0B2-F1
#
_cell.length_a   1.000
_cell.length_b   1.000
_cell.length_c   1.000
_cell.angle_alpha   90.00
_cell.angle_beta   90.00
_cell.angle_gamma   90.00
#
_symmetry.space_group_name_H-M   'P 1'
#
loop_
_entity.id
_entity.type
_entity.pdbx_description
1 polymer ?
#
loop_
_entity_poly.entity_id
_entity_poly.type
_entity_poly.pdbx_seq_one_letter_code
_entity_poly.pdbx_strand_id
1 'polypeptide(L)'
;MPRQDMFFVESGKTAQSTDRQTLLAYVSSDRYDLQPLLAGVLVAEDLTEALARRSELQQSESIVTKSGVVVGINWAHVPRGQGGTAGLLEREEELSRLREEVPAIESRVAESEQELDRLRVHLNALEAQQKSARDQAAVILQKLNEDRQAYADRQARFDQIEGRRQQLAEESEEIVLELSRTGSELDEARRHFAIAEDETGALERQREALLTEKEVLTRTLSEARVQAQAAQDRRHETELALQHSQASLESHRSSLARLQAQSSRMQQRHEQLSQQLSTGQDPGVAMGDRLQTLLTQRSEAEQALAEGRNQHSAIEQQIRQVQGALSECEQEVASARENLENKRLKDQELTVRLQTLDEQIAQDQYV
;
A
#
# COMPACT_ATOMS: atom_id res chain seq x y z
N MET A 1 153.84 14.78 85.91
CA MET A 1 155.30 14.57 86.05
C MET A 1 155.99 15.43 85.01
N PRO A 2 156.85 16.41 85.35
CA PRO A 2 157.69 17.00 84.33
C PRO A 2 158.71 15.93 83.93
N ARG A 3 158.70 15.55 82.64
CA ARG A 3 159.76 14.71 82.08
C ARG A 3 161.05 15.52 82.19
N GLN A 4 162.00 15.03 82.98
CA GLN A 4 163.39 15.44 82.83
C GLN A 4 163.88 14.76 81.56
N ASP A 5 163.89 15.51 80.46
CA ASP A 5 164.40 15.04 79.18
C ASP A 5 165.93 14.92 79.30
N MET A 6 166.41 13.67 79.38
CA MET A 6 167.84 13.37 79.30
C MET A 6 168.27 13.53 77.84
N PHE A 7 169.03 14.57 77.54
CA PHE A 7 169.65 14.79 76.24
C PHE A 7 171.12 14.32 76.29
N PHE A 8 171.46 13.33 75.47
CA PHE A 8 172.83 12.87 75.27
C PHE A 8 173.28 13.33 73.89
N VAL A 9 174.08 14.38 73.83
CA VAL A 9 174.70 14.88 72.60
C VAL A 9 176.19 14.99 72.86
N GLU A 10 176.99 14.33 72.03
CA GLU A 10 178.44 14.37 72.19
C GLU A 10 178.94 15.81 72.03
N SER A 11 179.80 16.23 72.96
CA SER A 11 180.41 17.54 72.94
C SER A 11 181.47 17.58 71.84
N GLY A 12 181.18 18.36 70.80
CA GLY A 12 181.99 18.58 69.61
C GLY A 12 181.50 19.84 68.92
N LYS A 13 182.34 20.50 68.10
CA LYS A 13 181.87 21.65 67.32
C LYS A 13 181.04 21.15 66.15
N THR A 14 179.83 21.68 65.97
CA THR A 14 179.04 21.37 64.78
C THR A 14 179.79 21.85 63.54
N ALA A 15 180.21 20.95 62.65
CA ALA A 15 180.81 21.38 61.39
C ALA A 15 179.73 21.96 60.48
N GLN A 16 179.92 23.22 60.04
CA GLN A 16 178.95 23.91 59.19
C GLN A 16 178.80 23.19 57.85
N SER A 17 177.58 22.74 57.56
CA SER A 17 177.23 22.21 56.24
C SER A 17 177.16 23.36 55.23
N THR A 18 177.82 23.21 54.09
CA THR A 18 177.78 24.16 52.97
C THR A 18 176.48 24.09 52.17
N ASP A 19 175.61 23.12 52.45
CA ASP A 19 174.34 22.95 51.76
C ASP A 19 173.22 23.78 52.41
N ARG A 20 172.91 24.93 51.79
CA ARG A 20 171.88 25.88 52.20
C ARG A 20 170.46 25.31 52.20
N GLN A 21 170.25 24.10 51.70
CA GLN A 21 168.92 23.47 51.75
C GLN A 21 168.65 22.78 53.09
N THR A 22 169.68 22.58 53.93
CA THR A 22 169.57 21.94 55.24
C THR A 22 169.50 22.96 56.38
N LEU A 23 168.77 22.64 57.44
CA LEU A 23 168.64 23.51 58.62
C LEU A 23 169.98 23.70 59.34
N LEU A 24 170.90 22.72 59.23
CA LEU A 24 172.27 22.80 59.75
C LEU A 24 173.09 23.96 59.16
N ALA A 25 172.79 24.42 57.94
CA ALA A 25 173.46 25.58 57.37
C ALA A 25 173.09 26.90 58.07
N TYR A 26 171.97 26.92 58.80
CA TYR A 26 171.44 28.11 59.48
C TYR A 26 171.59 28.07 61.00
N VAL A 27 172.07 26.97 61.58
CA VAL A 27 172.20 26.77 63.03
C VAL A 27 173.60 26.28 63.36
N SER A 28 174.31 26.98 64.27
CA SER A 28 175.64 26.59 64.75
C SER A 28 175.67 26.52 66.27
N SER A 29 176.29 25.47 66.82
CA SER A 29 176.54 25.32 68.26
C SER A 29 178.01 25.05 68.53
N ASP A 30 178.61 25.85 69.42
CA ASP A 30 180.03 25.71 69.78
C ASP A 30 180.28 24.54 70.76
N ARG A 31 179.23 24.03 71.42
CA ARG A 31 179.34 23.04 72.51
C ARG A 31 178.94 21.62 72.12
N TYR A 32 178.04 21.47 71.15
CA TYR A 32 177.43 20.19 70.82
C TYR A 32 177.47 19.97 69.32
N ASP A 33 177.77 18.74 68.91
CA ASP A 33 177.67 18.39 67.50
C ASP A 33 176.20 18.10 67.16
N LEU A 34 175.56 19.05 66.49
CA LEU A 34 174.16 18.94 66.05
C LEU A 34 174.01 18.19 64.73
N GLN A 35 175.10 17.83 64.04
CA GLN A 35 175.03 17.14 62.76
C GLN A 35 174.19 15.86 62.82
N PRO A 36 174.34 14.96 63.82
CA PRO A 36 173.55 13.73 63.88
C PRO A 36 172.04 13.97 64.05
N LEU A 37 171.62 15.08 64.65
CA LEU A 37 170.21 15.38 64.93
C LEU A 37 169.50 16.04 63.75
N LEU A 38 170.20 16.94 63.04
CA LEU A 38 169.59 17.83 62.06
C LEU A 38 170.02 17.57 60.62
N ALA A 39 170.84 16.54 60.35
CA ALA A 39 171.31 16.20 59.00
C ALA A 39 170.17 16.01 57.97
N GLY A 40 169.04 15.44 58.40
CA GLY A 40 167.88 15.18 57.54
C GLY A 40 166.79 16.27 57.58
N VAL A 41 167.06 17.43 58.18
CA VAL A 41 166.05 18.50 58.29
C VAL A 41 166.32 19.55 57.20
N LEU A 42 165.44 19.61 56.22
CA LEU A 42 165.46 20.56 55.11
C LEU A 42 164.65 21.82 55.44
N VAL A 43 164.88 22.91 54.71
CA VAL A 43 164.17 24.18 54.91
C VAL A 43 163.39 24.58 53.66
N ALA A 44 162.20 25.15 53.84
CA ALA A 44 161.39 25.78 52.80
C ALA A 44 160.86 27.15 53.28
N GLU A 45 160.49 28.03 52.34
CA GLU A 45 159.97 29.37 52.68
C GLU A 45 158.53 29.29 53.23
N ASP A 46 157.65 28.52 52.58
CA ASP A 46 156.24 28.39 52.94
C ASP A 46 155.72 26.94 52.91
N LEU A 47 154.48 26.74 53.38
CA LEU A 47 153.85 25.42 53.46
C LEU A 47 153.59 24.81 52.08
N THR A 48 153.30 25.63 51.06
CA THR A 48 153.04 25.16 49.71
C THR A 48 154.30 24.54 49.11
N GLU A 49 155.43 25.22 49.27
CA GLU A 49 156.73 24.74 48.86
C GLU A 49 157.11 23.45 49.63
N ALA A 50 156.89 23.43 50.96
CA ALA A 50 157.15 22.24 51.76
C ALA A 50 156.30 21.02 51.35
N LEU A 51 155.03 21.22 50.99
CA LEU A 51 154.15 20.15 50.51
C LEU A 51 154.50 19.69 49.09
N ALA A 52 154.92 20.60 48.20
CA ALA A 52 155.35 20.24 46.86
C ALA A 52 156.59 19.34 46.89
N ARG A 53 157.54 19.63 47.79
CA ARG A 53 158.77 18.85 47.98
C ARG A 53 158.59 17.60 48.84
N ARG A 54 157.40 17.39 49.40
CA ARG A 54 157.12 16.27 50.32
C ARG A 54 157.35 14.89 49.68
N SER A 55 157.07 14.73 48.39
CA SER A 55 157.28 13.45 47.69
C SER A 55 158.74 13.07 47.49
N GLU A 56 159.66 14.04 47.65
CA GLU A 56 161.11 13.83 47.49
C GLU A 56 161.80 13.43 48.80
N LEU A 57 161.09 13.54 49.94
CA LEU A 57 161.64 13.26 51.27
C LEU A 57 161.93 11.78 51.47
N GLN A 58 163.11 11.48 52.03
CA GLN A 58 163.43 10.14 52.53
C GLN A 58 162.70 9.84 53.85
N GLN A 59 162.68 8.55 54.24
CA GLN A 59 161.92 8.02 55.39
C GLN A 59 162.19 8.74 56.73
N SER A 60 163.34 9.43 56.87
CA SER A 60 163.78 10.13 58.08
C SER A 60 164.03 11.63 57.87
N GLU A 61 163.58 12.19 56.76
CA GLU A 61 163.73 13.61 56.46
C GLU A 61 162.45 14.41 56.77
N SER A 62 162.62 15.67 57.13
CA SER A 62 161.52 16.60 57.35
C SER A 62 161.86 17.99 56.82
N ILE A 63 160.85 18.71 56.35
CA ILE A 63 160.97 20.09 55.88
C ILE A 63 160.38 21.00 56.94
N VAL A 64 161.15 21.99 57.38
CA VAL A 64 160.68 23.04 58.29
C VAL A 64 160.52 24.33 57.52
N THR A 65 159.35 24.95 57.66
CA THR A 65 159.08 26.28 57.06
C THR A 65 159.45 27.40 58.04
N LYS A 66 159.67 28.61 57.53
CA LYS A 66 159.89 29.81 58.38
C LYS A 66 158.78 30.05 59.40
N SER A 67 157.54 29.64 59.08
CA SER A 67 156.38 29.76 59.97
C SER A 67 156.34 28.73 61.11
N GLY A 68 157.31 27.82 61.18
CA GLY A 68 157.40 26.78 62.21
C GLY A 68 156.56 25.53 61.90
N VAL A 69 155.93 25.44 60.73
CA VAL A 69 155.29 24.20 60.27
C VAL A 69 156.37 23.20 59.87
N VAL A 70 156.25 21.97 60.39
CA VAL A 70 157.14 20.85 60.06
C VAL A 70 156.36 19.84 59.22
N VAL A 71 156.89 19.45 58.08
CA VAL A 71 156.28 18.48 57.16
C VAL A 71 157.20 17.29 57.00
N GLY A 72 156.71 16.10 57.33
CA GLY A 72 157.34 14.82 57.00
C GLY A 72 156.61 14.11 55.85
N ILE A 73 157.10 12.92 55.48
CA ILE A 73 156.60 12.19 54.30
C ILE A 73 155.10 11.86 54.37
N ASN A 74 154.55 11.63 55.57
CA ASN A 74 153.15 11.26 55.79
C ASN A 74 152.49 12.00 56.96
N TRP A 75 153.13 13.04 57.48
CA TRP A 75 152.61 13.83 58.58
C TRP A 75 153.02 15.30 58.42
N ALA A 76 152.24 16.19 59.00
CA ALA A 76 152.64 17.58 59.17
C ALA A 76 152.25 18.01 60.57
N HIS A 77 153.15 18.73 61.23
CA HIS A 77 152.89 19.39 62.49
C HIS A 77 152.79 20.89 62.24
N VAL A 78 151.55 21.38 62.31
CA VAL A 78 151.25 22.81 62.28
C VAL A 78 151.15 23.29 63.73
N PRO A 79 151.87 24.33 64.15
CA PRO A 79 151.63 24.92 65.46
C PRO A 79 150.19 25.44 65.51
N ARG A 80 149.34 24.87 66.37
CA ARG A 80 147.94 25.29 66.50
C ARG A 80 147.88 26.73 67.01
N GLY A 81 147.48 27.66 66.14
CA GLY A 81 146.99 28.98 66.54
C GLY A 81 145.61 28.86 67.19
N GLN A 82 145.43 29.44 68.38
CA GLN A 82 144.15 29.51 69.10
C GLN A 82 143.15 30.41 68.34
N GLY A 83 141.87 30.00 68.22
CA GLY A 83 140.79 30.96 67.90
C GLY A 83 139.50 30.39 67.29
N GLY A 84 138.49 30.09 68.12
CA GLY A 84 137.11 29.74 67.73
C GLY A 84 136.24 30.92 67.29
N THR A 85 136.77 31.86 66.50
CA THR A 85 136.09 33.10 66.09
C THR A 85 135.71 33.15 64.61
N ALA A 86 136.25 32.28 63.76
CA ALA A 86 135.98 32.30 62.32
C ALA A 86 134.57 31.78 61.93
N GLY A 87 133.97 30.87 62.70
CA GLY A 87 132.61 30.37 62.45
C GLY A 87 131.49 31.16 63.14
N LEU A 88 131.84 32.15 63.97
CA LEU A 88 130.86 32.98 64.68
C LEU A 88 130.31 34.07 63.74
N LEU A 89 131.17 34.65 62.89
CA LEU A 89 130.81 35.74 61.99
C LEU A 89 129.91 35.27 60.83
N GLU A 90 130.25 34.15 60.20
CA GLU A 90 129.46 33.56 59.10
C GLU A 90 128.06 33.14 59.59
N ARG A 91 127.96 32.65 60.82
CA ARG A 91 126.69 32.29 61.46
C ARG A 91 125.88 33.52 61.91
N GLU A 92 126.54 34.59 62.33
CA GLU A 92 125.90 35.85 62.69
C GLU A 92 125.34 36.56 61.45
N GLU A 93 126.05 36.53 60.32
CA GLU A 93 125.56 37.00 59.01
C GLU A 93 124.37 36.17 58.50
N GLU A 94 124.43 34.84 58.60
CA GLU A 94 123.33 33.95 58.21
C GLU A 94 122.09 34.15 59.10
N LEU A 95 122.26 34.28 60.41
CA LEU A 95 121.18 34.63 61.33
C LEU A 95 120.61 36.02 61.05
N SER A 96 121.43 36.98 60.63
CA SER A 96 120.95 38.31 60.25
C SER A 96 120.11 38.26 58.96
N ARG A 97 120.54 37.50 57.94
CA ARG A 97 119.74 37.29 56.72
C ARG A 97 118.43 36.57 57.01
N LEU A 98 118.47 35.49 57.79
CA LEU A 98 117.26 34.75 58.18
C LEU A 98 116.29 35.61 59.02
N ARG A 99 116.81 36.52 59.86
CA ARG A 99 115.99 37.49 60.62
C ARG A 99 115.25 38.49 59.71
N GLU A 100 115.75 38.75 58.51
CA GLU A 100 115.10 39.62 57.52
C GLU A 100 114.21 38.82 56.56
N GLU A 101 114.66 37.64 56.12
CA GLU A 101 113.96 36.81 55.13
C GLU A 101 112.71 36.14 55.69
N VAL A 102 112.76 35.61 56.93
CA VAL A 102 111.62 34.90 57.53
C VAL A 102 110.39 35.82 57.65
N PRO A 103 110.47 37.03 58.22
CA PRO A 103 109.31 37.94 58.29
C PRO A 103 108.80 38.34 56.91
N ALA A 104 109.70 38.53 55.93
CA ALA A 104 109.31 38.87 54.56
C ALA A 104 108.53 37.72 53.89
N ILE A 105 108.97 36.46 54.08
CA ILE A 105 108.27 35.27 53.59
C ILE A 105 106.95 35.09 54.33
N GLU A 106 106.91 35.24 55.66
CA GLU A 106 105.68 35.18 56.47
C GLU A 106 104.66 36.22 56.02
N SER A 107 105.09 37.46 55.74
CA SER A 107 104.22 38.51 55.19
C SER A 107 103.65 38.10 53.83
N ARG A 108 104.47 37.56 52.93
CA ARG A 108 104.01 37.09 51.61
C ARG A 108 103.06 35.90 51.70
N VAL A 109 103.28 34.98 52.65
CA VAL A 109 102.38 33.87 52.92
C VAL A 109 101.04 34.40 53.42
N ALA A 110 101.04 35.32 54.39
CA ALA A 110 99.83 35.94 54.91
C ALA A 110 99.04 36.71 53.84
N GLU A 111 99.72 37.44 52.95
CA GLU A 111 99.10 38.10 51.79
C GLU A 111 98.47 37.08 50.83
N SER A 112 99.18 35.99 50.52
CA SER A 112 98.69 34.94 49.62
C SER A 112 97.50 34.18 50.23
N GLU A 113 97.51 33.93 51.54
CA GLU A 113 96.39 33.32 52.27
C GLU A 113 95.16 34.24 52.23
N GLN A 114 95.33 35.54 52.46
CA GLN A 114 94.25 36.52 52.33
C GLN A 114 93.70 36.59 50.89
N GLU A 115 94.57 36.52 49.88
CA GLU A 115 94.15 36.49 48.48
C GLU A 115 93.37 35.21 48.15
N LEU A 116 93.85 34.04 48.60
CA LEU A 116 93.16 32.76 48.46
C LEU A 116 91.78 32.77 49.09
N ASP A 117 91.65 33.33 50.30
CA ASP A 117 90.35 33.41 50.97
C ASP A 117 89.39 34.36 50.26
N ARG A 118 89.89 35.50 49.72
CA ARG A 118 89.07 36.39 48.86
C ARG A 118 88.61 35.68 47.60
N LEU A 119 89.51 34.96 46.92
CA LEU A 119 89.18 34.20 45.70
C LEU A 119 88.18 33.07 45.98
N ARG A 120 88.29 32.39 47.12
CA ARG A 120 87.32 31.36 47.54
C ARG A 120 85.93 31.95 47.78
N VAL A 121 85.84 33.07 48.48
CA VAL A 121 84.57 33.77 48.69
C VAL A 121 83.97 34.22 47.34
N HIS A 122 84.81 34.74 46.44
CA HIS A 122 84.35 35.16 45.11
C HIS A 122 83.87 33.97 44.25
N LEU A 123 84.60 32.85 44.25
CA LEU A 123 84.21 31.62 43.56
C LEU A 123 82.87 31.10 44.06
N ASN A 124 82.70 31.01 45.38
CA ASN A 124 81.45 30.56 45.99
C ASN A 124 80.27 31.47 45.60
N ALA A 125 80.49 32.79 45.51
CA ALA A 125 79.47 33.73 45.08
C ALA A 125 79.08 33.54 43.60
N LEU A 126 80.08 33.31 42.72
CA LEU A 126 79.85 33.02 41.30
C LEU A 126 79.14 31.68 41.09
N GLU A 127 79.50 30.64 41.85
CA GLU A 127 78.83 29.34 41.80
C GLU A 127 77.37 29.44 42.27
N ALA A 128 77.11 30.21 43.33
CA ALA A 128 75.75 30.48 43.80
C ALA A 128 74.92 31.24 42.74
N GLN A 129 75.52 32.24 42.08
CA GLN A 129 74.87 32.95 40.97
C GLN A 129 74.59 32.03 39.77
N GLN A 130 75.56 31.20 39.38
CA GLN A 130 75.39 30.23 38.30
C GLN A 130 74.27 29.25 38.61
N LYS A 131 74.21 28.73 39.84
CA LYS A 131 73.15 27.83 40.28
C LYS A 131 71.78 28.51 40.23
N SER A 132 71.66 29.73 40.77
CA SER A 132 70.42 30.51 40.71
C SER A 132 69.97 30.77 39.28
N ALA A 133 70.88 31.10 38.36
CA ALA A 133 70.56 31.33 36.96
C ALA A 133 70.09 30.03 36.26
N ARG A 134 70.72 28.88 36.57
CA ARG A 134 70.29 27.57 36.06
C ARG A 134 68.90 27.19 36.55
N ASP A 135 68.62 27.39 37.83
CA ASP A 135 67.31 27.10 38.42
C ASP A 135 66.22 27.99 37.80
N GLN A 136 66.49 29.28 37.59
CA GLN A 136 65.59 30.19 36.89
C GLN A 136 65.36 29.77 35.43
N ALA A 137 66.41 29.39 34.70
CA ALA A 137 66.30 28.91 33.33
C ALA A 137 65.47 27.62 33.25
N ALA A 138 65.62 26.69 34.21
CA ALA A 138 64.83 25.48 34.29
C ALA A 138 63.33 25.78 34.48
N VAL A 139 62.98 26.72 35.37
CA VAL A 139 61.59 27.16 35.57
C VAL A 139 61.01 27.81 34.31
N ILE A 140 61.79 28.65 33.61
CA ILE A 140 61.34 29.28 32.35
C ILE A 140 61.12 28.23 31.26
N LEU A 141 62.03 27.26 31.12
CA LEU A 141 61.89 26.18 30.15
C LEU A 141 60.68 25.29 30.44
N GLN A 142 60.40 25.01 31.71
CA GLN A 142 59.22 24.28 32.10
C GLN A 142 57.94 25.03 31.68
N LYS A 143 57.83 26.32 32.02
CA LYS A 143 56.69 27.16 31.61
C LYS A 143 56.54 27.24 30.09
N LEU A 144 57.64 27.40 29.36
CA LEU A 144 57.62 27.42 27.90
C LEU A 144 57.07 26.11 27.31
N ASN A 145 57.43 24.97 27.90
CA ASN A 145 56.92 23.68 27.46
C ASN A 145 55.43 23.51 27.79
N GLU A 146 54.99 23.96 28.97
CA GLU A 146 53.58 23.99 29.37
C GLU A 146 52.75 24.87 28.40
N ASP A 147 53.23 26.09 28.10
CA ASP A 147 52.57 27.01 27.16
C ASP A 147 52.52 26.44 25.74
N ARG A 148 53.60 25.77 25.28
CA ARG A 148 53.63 25.10 23.97
C ARG A 148 52.63 23.95 23.88
N GLN A 149 52.51 23.15 24.93
CA GLN A 149 51.51 22.07 24.99
C GLN A 149 50.10 22.65 24.96
N ALA A 150 49.82 23.66 25.78
CA ALA A 150 48.52 24.33 25.80
C ALA A 150 48.16 24.97 24.44
N TYR A 151 49.15 25.56 23.76
CA TYR A 151 48.96 26.08 22.40
C TYR A 151 48.66 24.97 21.40
N ALA A 152 49.43 23.87 21.40
CA ALA A 152 49.20 22.74 20.51
C ALA A 152 47.81 22.12 20.70
N ASP A 153 47.38 21.94 21.94
CA ASP A 153 46.04 21.43 22.27
C ASP A 153 44.94 22.38 21.77
N ARG A 154 45.14 23.69 21.92
CA ARG A 154 44.18 24.69 21.45
C ARG A 154 44.13 24.76 19.93
N GLN A 155 45.26 24.62 19.25
CA GLN A 155 45.34 24.56 17.80
C GLN A 155 44.62 23.31 17.26
N ALA A 156 44.88 22.14 17.84
CA ALA A 156 44.21 20.90 17.44
C ALA A 156 42.69 20.98 17.64
N ARG A 157 42.23 21.60 18.74
CA ARG A 157 40.80 21.87 18.97
C ARG A 157 40.23 22.83 17.94
N PHE A 158 40.96 23.87 17.58
CA PHE A 158 40.54 24.82 16.55
C PHE A 158 40.37 24.12 15.19
N ASP A 159 41.36 23.34 14.76
CA ASP A 159 41.32 22.60 13.49
C ASP A 159 40.16 21.59 13.47
N GLN A 160 39.88 20.93 14.60
CA GLN A 160 38.72 20.04 14.75
C GLN A 160 37.39 20.80 14.62
N ILE A 161 37.27 21.98 15.23
CA ILE A 161 36.06 22.82 15.17
C ILE A 161 35.85 23.34 13.74
N GLU A 162 36.89 23.83 13.08
CA GLU A 162 36.79 24.27 11.67
C GLU A 162 36.41 23.11 10.75
N GLY A 163 37.02 21.94 10.92
CA GLY A 163 36.64 20.74 10.18
C GLY A 163 35.16 20.37 10.38
N ARG A 164 34.67 20.42 11.63
CA ARG A 164 33.25 20.18 11.93
C ARG A 164 32.34 21.26 11.36
N ARG A 165 32.76 22.53 11.38
CA ARG A 165 32.01 23.65 10.81
C ARG A 165 31.85 23.49 9.30
N GLN A 166 32.91 23.09 8.61
CA GLN A 166 32.86 22.84 7.16
C GLN A 166 31.96 21.65 6.82
N GLN A 167 32.08 20.53 7.55
CA GLN A 167 31.17 19.40 7.39
C GLN A 167 29.71 19.78 7.58
N LEU A 168 29.38 20.54 8.63
CA LEU A 168 28.01 21.00 8.89
C LEU A 168 27.51 21.95 7.79
N ALA A 169 28.38 22.75 7.18
CA ALA A 169 28.01 23.62 6.06
C ALA A 169 27.67 22.78 4.80
N GLU A 170 28.49 21.79 4.49
CA GLU A 170 28.26 20.84 3.37
C GLU A 170 26.95 20.04 3.60
N GLU A 171 26.76 19.48 4.80
CA GLU A 171 25.52 18.79 5.19
C GLU A 171 24.29 19.72 5.08
N SER A 172 24.41 20.99 5.47
CA SER A 172 23.33 21.96 5.35
C SER A 172 22.99 22.31 3.91
N GLU A 173 23.98 22.43 3.02
CA GLU A 173 23.75 22.66 1.59
C GLU A 173 23.07 21.45 0.94
N GLU A 174 23.48 20.23 1.30
CA GLU A 174 22.85 18.99 0.84
C GLU A 174 21.36 18.93 1.26
N ILE A 175 21.05 19.20 2.53
CA ILE A 175 19.67 19.24 3.03
C ILE A 175 18.82 20.28 2.28
N VAL A 176 19.37 21.45 1.96
CA VAL A 176 18.66 22.49 1.21
C VAL A 176 18.35 22.02 -0.21
N LEU A 177 19.31 21.36 -0.87
CA LEU A 177 19.11 20.78 -2.19
C LEU A 177 18.03 19.68 -2.16
N GLU A 178 18.08 18.77 -1.19
CA GLU A 178 17.06 17.74 -1.01
C GLU A 178 15.67 18.33 -0.75
N LEU A 179 15.57 19.37 0.09
CA LEU A 179 14.32 20.07 0.37
C LEU A 179 13.75 20.71 -0.90
N SER A 180 14.60 21.32 -1.73
CA SER A 180 14.17 21.90 -3.00
C SER A 180 13.64 20.84 -3.97
N ARG A 181 14.32 19.68 -4.03
CA ARG A 181 13.94 18.55 -4.90
C ARG A 181 12.61 17.94 -4.47
N THR A 182 12.49 17.63 -3.19
CA THR A 182 11.25 17.07 -2.61
C THR A 182 10.08 18.04 -2.71
N GLY A 183 10.32 19.36 -2.59
CA GLY A 183 9.33 20.39 -2.86
C GLY A 183 8.81 20.35 -4.30
N SER A 184 9.71 20.25 -5.28
CA SER A 184 9.34 20.12 -6.70
C SER A 184 8.57 18.83 -7.00
N GLU A 185 9.01 17.70 -6.44
CA GLU A 185 8.33 16.40 -6.56
C GLU A 185 6.91 16.45 -5.96
N LEU A 186 6.74 17.11 -4.81
CA LEU A 186 5.44 17.30 -4.17
C LEU A 186 4.50 18.15 -5.02
N ASP A 187 5.00 19.24 -5.60
CA ASP A 187 4.20 20.08 -6.49
C ASP A 187 3.78 19.34 -7.76
N GLU A 188 4.63 18.47 -8.30
CA GLU A 188 4.29 17.59 -9.42
C GLU A 188 3.21 16.57 -9.05
N ALA A 189 3.35 15.89 -7.91
CA ALA A 189 2.35 14.97 -7.40
C ALA A 189 0.99 15.66 -7.18
N ARG A 190 0.99 16.89 -6.65
CA ARG A 190 -0.23 17.71 -6.49
C ARG A 190 -0.89 18.06 -7.82
N ARG A 191 -0.09 18.41 -8.85
CA ARG A 191 -0.62 18.65 -10.20
C ARG A 191 -1.27 17.39 -10.78
N HIS A 192 -0.62 16.24 -10.66
CA HIS A 192 -1.19 14.97 -11.13
C HIS A 192 -2.47 14.59 -10.39
N PHE A 193 -2.51 14.82 -9.08
CA PHE A 193 -3.71 14.60 -8.28
C PHE A 193 -4.88 15.47 -8.74
N ALA A 194 -4.66 16.77 -8.97
CA ALA A 194 -5.69 17.68 -9.47
C ALA A 194 -6.23 17.25 -10.85
N ILE A 195 -5.36 16.82 -11.76
CA ILE A 195 -5.77 16.31 -13.07
C ILE A 195 -6.65 15.06 -12.91
N ALA A 196 -6.25 14.11 -12.05
CA ALA A 196 -7.02 12.90 -11.81
C ALA A 196 -8.38 13.20 -11.14
N GLU A 197 -8.46 14.19 -10.27
CA GLU A 197 -9.70 14.66 -9.65
C GLU A 197 -10.65 15.26 -10.70
N ASP A 198 -10.13 16.12 -11.59
CA ASP A 198 -10.89 16.68 -12.71
C ASP A 198 -11.42 15.61 -13.67
N GLU A 199 -10.58 14.62 -14.02
CA GLU A 199 -10.96 13.47 -14.85
C GLU A 199 -12.05 12.63 -14.18
N THR A 200 -11.92 12.39 -12.88
CA THR A 200 -12.93 11.65 -12.10
C THR A 200 -14.26 12.41 -12.09
N GLY A 201 -14.23 13.73 -11.86
CA GLY A 201 -15.43 14.57 -11.90
C GLY A 201 -16.07 14.66 -13.30
N ALA A 202 -15.29 14.52 -14.38
CA ALA A 202 -15.84 14.40 -15.73
C ALA A 202 -16.53 13.05 -15.96
N LEU A 203 -15.93 11.95 -15.49
CA LEU A 203 -16.49 10.60 -15.59
C LEU A 203 -17.77 10.45 -14.75
N GLU A 204 -17.84 11.05 -13.56
CA GLU A 204 -19.05 11.05 -12.74
C GLU A 204 -20.22 11.76 -13.43
N ARG A 205 -19.98 12.93 -14.04
CA ARG A 205 -20.99 13.64 -14.83
C ARG A 205 -21.48 12.81 -16.03
N GLN A 206 -20.57 12.13 -16.74
CA GLN A 206 -20.94 11.23 -17.82
C GLN A 206 -21.77 10.05 -17.32
N ARG A 207 -21.39 9.45 -16.18
CA ARG A 207 -22.12 8.36 -15.55
C ARG A 207 -23.54 8.79 -15.17
N GLU A 208 -23.71 9.95 -14.55
CA GLU A 208 -25.02 10.49 -14.21
C GLU A 208 -25.88 10.72 -15.46
N ALA A 209 -25.32 11.35 -16.50
CA ALA A 209 -26.02 11.54 -17.77
C ALA A 209 -26.50 10.21 -18.36
N LEU A 210 -25.63 9.19 -18.43
CA LEU A 210 -25.98 7.87 -18.95
C LEU A 210 -27.02 7.14 -18.07
N LEU A 211 -26.99 7.31 -16.75
CA LEU A 211 -28.00 6.74 -15.86
C LEU A 211 -29.37 7.39 -16.09
N THR A 212 -29.42 8.72 -16.22
CA THR A 212 -30.67 9.43 -16.52
C THR A 212 -31.23 9.03 -17.90
N GLU A 213 -30.37 8.88 -18.91
CA GLU A 213 -30.77 8.39 -20.23
C GLU A 213 -31.31 6.96 -20.16
N LYS A 214 -30.63 6.08 -19.43
CA LYS A 214 -31.09 4.70 -19.20
C LYS A 214 -32.46 4.67 -18.53
N GLU A 215 -32.70 5.51 -17.52
CA GLU A 215 -33.99 5.58 -16.84
C GLU A 215 -35.10 6.03 -17.79
N VAL A 216 -34.85 7.07 -18.59
CA VAL A 216 -35.79 7.55 -19.62
C VAL A 216 -36.10 6.44 -20.62
N LEU A 217 -35.07 5.79 -21.19
CA LEU A 217 -35.24 4.70 -22.16
C LEU A 217 -35.98 3.49 -21.56
N THR A 218 -35.72 3.16 -20.29
CA THR A 218 -36.40 2.07 -19.60
C THR A 218 -37.89 2.39 -19.42
N ARG A 219 -38.20 3.64 -19.05
CA ARG A 219 -39.59 4.10 -18.90
C ARG A 219 -40.32 4.10 -20.24
N THR A 220 -39.75 4.67 -21.29
CA THR A 220 -40.37 4.70 -22.63
C THR A 220 -40.57 3.29 -23.18
N LEU A 221 -39.63 2.37 -22.97
CA LEU A 221 -39.79 0.97 -23.35
C LEU A 221 -40.95 0.31 -22.59
N SER A 222 -41.08 0.56 -21.29
CA SER A 222 -42.17 0.02 -20.49
C SER A 222 -43.55 0.56 -20.94
N GLU A 223 -43.64 1.86 -21.22
CA GLU A 223 -44.84 2.51 -21.73
C GLU A 223 -45.22 1.94 -23.11
N ALA A 224 -44.25 1.79 -24.01
CA ALA A 224 -44.45 1.21 -25.34
C ALA A 224 -44.93 -0.25 -25.27
N ARG A 225 -44.41 -1.06 -24.33
CA ARG A 225 -44.86 -2.44 -24.11
C ARG A 225 -46.30 -2.50 -23.63
N VAL A 226 -46.69 -1.64 -22.70
CA VAL A 226 -48.09 -1.56 -22.22
C VAL A 226 -49.02 -1.13 -23.36
N GLN A 227 -48.63 -0.13 -24.16
CA GLN A 227 -49.40 0.29 -25.33
C GLN A 227 -49.55 -0.82 -26.37
N ALA A 228 -48.47 -1.56 -26.65
CA ALA A 228 -48.49 -2.68 -27.58
C ALA A 228 -49.43 -3.81 -27.08
N GLN A 229 -49.38 -4.15 -25.79
CA GLN A 229 -50.28 -5.13 -25.20
C GLN A 229 -51.75 -4.68 -25.30
N ALA A 230 -52.04 -3.43 -24.93
CA ALA A 230 -53.39 -2.88 -25.03
C ALA A 230 -53.91 -2.86 -26.48
N ALA A 231 -53.04 -2.57 -27.45
CA ALA A 231 -53.40 -2.64 -28.87
C ALA A 231 -53.68 -4.08 -29.33
N GLN A 232 -52.90 -5.06 -28.85
CA GLN A 232 -53.13 -6.47 -29.12
C GLN A 232 -54.45 -6.97 -28.51
N ASP A 233 -54.76 -6.59 -27.27
CA ASP A 233 -56.01 -6.95 -26.60
C ASP A 233 -57.21 -6.36 -27.34
N ARG A 234 -57.18 -5.07 -27.71
CA ARG A 234 -58.21 -4.43 -28.55
C ARG A 234 -58.38 -5.09 -29.91
N ARG A 235 -57.26 -5.51 -30.53
CA ARG A 235 -57.32 -6.27 -31.78
C ARG A 235 -58.05 -7.61 -31.56
N HIS A 236 -57.75 -8.32 -30.48
CA HIS A 236 -58.40 -9.59 -30.18
C HIS A 236 -59.89 -9.42 -29.88
N GLU A 237 -60.26 -8.39 -29.10
CA GLU A 237 -61.67 -8.03 -28.84
C GLU A 237 -62.43 -7.73 -30.14
N THR A 238 -61.84 -6.94 -31.05
CA THR A 238 -62.47 -6.63 -32.34
C THR A 238 -62.56 -7.84 -33.25
N GLU A 239 -61.58 -8.74 -33.22
CA GLU A 239 -61.61 -10.02 -33.94
C GLU A 239 -62.72 -10.95 -33.42
N LEU A 240 -62.87 -11.07 -32.10
CA LEU A 240 -63.98 -11.82 -31.48
C LEU A 240 -65.34 -11.21 -31.80
N ALA A 241 -65.47 -9.88 -31.75
CA ALA A 241 -66.70 -9.18 -32.13
C ALA A 241 -67.05 -9.40 -33.61
N LEU A 242 -66.04 -9.40 -34.50
CA LEU A 242 -66.21 -9.72 -35.91
C LEU A 242 -66.68 -11.17 -36.10
N GLN A 243 -66.05 -12.15 -35.44
CA GLN A 243 -66.46 -13.55 -35.50
C GLN A 243 -67.90 -13.74 -34.99
N HIS A 244 -68.26 -13.09 -33.89
CA HIS A 244 -69.62 -13.10 -33.37
C HIS A 244 -70.62 -12.50 -34.36
N SER A 245 -70.29 -11.36 -34.98
CA SER A 245 -71.11 -10.73 -36.01
C SER A 245 -71.25 -11.61 -37.26
N GLN A 246 -70.18 -12.29 -37.67
CA GLN A 246 -70.20 -13.23 -38.81
C GLN A 246 -71.06 -14.45 -38.51
N ALA A 247 -70.94 -15.04 -37.32
CA ALA A 247 -71.78 -16.15 -36.89
C ALA A 247 -73.27 -15.75 -36.81
N SER A 248 -73.56 -14.55 -36.30
CA SER A 248 -74.92 -13.99 -36.26
C SER A 248 -75.47 -13.77 -37.66
N LEU A 249 -74.66 -13.23 -38.58
CA LEU A 249 -75.03 -13.03 -39.97
C LEU A 249 -75.32 -14.36 -40.67
N GLU A 250 -74.51 -15.39 -40.46
CA GLU A 250 -74.74 -16.72 -41.03
C GLU A 250 -76.01 -17.38 -40.46
N SER A 251 -76.26 -17.23 -39.15
CA SER A 251 -77.51 -17.67 -38.52
C SER A 251 -78.73 -16.96 -39.10
N HIS A 252 -78.65 -15.64 -39.32
CA HIS A 252 -79.70 -14.87 -39.98
C HIS A 252 -79.91 -15.29 -41.43
N ARG A 253 -78.85 -15.54 -42.20
CA ARG A 253 -78.94 -16.08 -43.57
C ARG A 253 -79.61 -17.44 -43.61
N SER A 254 -79.23 -18.36 -42.73
CA SER A 254 -79.86 -19.68 -42.61
C SER A 254 -81.34 -19.58 -42.24
N SER A 255 -81.68 -18.70 -41.30
CA SER A 255 -83.06 -18.42 -40.89
C SER A 255 -83.88 -17.84 -42.05
N LEU A 256 -83.30 -16.91 -42.81
CA LEU A 256 -83.92 -16.31 -44.00
C LEU A 256 -84.14 -17.36 -45.10
N ALA A 257 -83.15 -18.21 -45.38
CA ALA A 257 -83.29 -19.31 -46.34
C ALA A 257 -84.41 -20.28 -45.94
N ARG A 258 -84.53 -20.59 -44.63
CA ARG A 258 -85.62 -21.41 -44.09
C ARG A 258 -86.99 -20.75 -44.27
N LEU A 259 -87.10 -19.46 -43.98
CA LEU A 259 -88.33 -18.67 -44.17
C LEU A 259 -88.71 -18.59 -45.66
N GLN A 260 -87.75 -18.40 -46.56
CA GLN A 260 -87.98 -18.44 -48.01
C GLN A 260 -88.49 -19.81 -48.47
N ALA A 261 -87.89 -20.90 -48.00
CA ALA A 261 -88.36 -22.26 -48.29
C ALA A 261 -89.74 -22.57 -47.66
N GLN A 262 -90.08 -21.98 -46.52
CA GLN A 262 -91.41 -22.07 -45.95
C GLN A 262 -92.44 -21.27 -46.77
N SER A 263 -92.06 -20.05 -47.20
CA SER A 263 -92.89 -19.22 -48.06
C SER A 263 -93.17 -19.89 -49.41
N SER A 264 -92.16 -20.49 -50.06
CA SER A 264 -92.37 -21.20 -51.33
C SER A 264 -93.29 -22.41 -51.16
N ARG A 265 -93.16 -23.18 -50.07
CA ARG A 265 -94.08 -24.27 -49.74
C ARG A 265 -95.50 -23.77 -49.46
N MET A 266 -95.66 -22.64 -48.79
CA MET A 266 -96.98 -22.03 -48.59
C MET A 266 -97.58 -21.52 -49.90
N GLN A 267 -96.77 -20.95 -50.79
CA GLN A 267 -97.18 -20.53 -52.13
C GLN A 267 -97.65 -21.73 -52.95
N GLN A 268 -96.86 -22.82 -52.99
CA GLN A 268 -97.24 -24.07 -53.65
C GLN A 268 -98.52 -24.66 -53.06
N ARG A 269 -98.67 -24.65 -51.73
CA ARG A 269 -99.89 -25.12 -51.06
C ARG A 269 -101.09 -24.23 -51.39
N HIS A 270 -100.89 -22.92 -51.49
CA HIS A 270 -101.93 -21.99 -51.92
C HIS A 270 -102.33 -22.25 -53.39
N GLU A 271 -101.37 -22.44 -54.29
CA GLU A 271 -101.63 -22.81 -55.69
C GLU A 271 -102.32 -24.16 -55.80
N GLN A 272 -101.91 -25.17 -55.02
CA GLN A 272 -102.57 -26.47 -54.94
C GLN A 272 -104.01 -26.35 -54.44
N LEU A 273 -104.26 -25.58 -53.38
CA LEU A 273 -105.62 -25.34 -52.86
C LEU A 273 -106.47 -24.56 -53.86
N SER A 274 -105.88 -23.58 -54.55
CA SER A 274 -106.55 -22.80 -55.62
C SER A 274 -106.90 -23.69 -56.82
N GLN A 275 -105.98 -24.56 -57.25
CA GLN A 275 -106.25 -25.56 -58.28
C GLN A 275 -107.28 -26.59 -57.83
N GLN A 276 -107.23 -27.07 -56.59
CA GLN A 276 -108.26 -27.96 -56.04
C GLN A 276 -109.62 -27.27 -56.01
N LEU A 277 -109.68 -25.97 -55.75
CA LEU A 277 -110.91 -25.18 -55.89
C LEU A 277 -111.36 -25.07 -57.36
N SER A 278 -110.45 -24.96 -58.32
CA SER A 278 -110.80 -24.82 -59.74
C SER A 278 -111.06 -26.15 -60.46
N THR A 279 -110.50 -27.26 -59.97
CA THR A 279 -110.62 -28.62 -60.55
C THR A 279 -111.50 -29.54 -59.74
N GLY A 280 -111.92 -29.13 -58.54
CA GLY A 280 -113.06 -29.70 -57.84
C GLY A 280 -114.31 -29.48 -58.70
N GLN A 281 -114.64 -30.49 -59.51
CA GLN A 281 -115.97 -30.70 -60.04
C GLN A 281 -116.94 -30.46 -58.89
N ASP A 282 -117.72 -29.38 -58.99
CA ASP A 282 -118.71 -28.98 -58.01
C ASP A 282 -119.49 -30.25 -57.61
N PRO A 283 -119.37 -30.76 -56.37
CA PRO A 283 -120.19 -31.88 -55.93
C PRO A 283 -121.69 -31.54 -56.06
N GLY A 284 -122.04 -30.26 -56.25
CA GLY A 284 -123.36 -29.79 -56.65
C GLY A 284 -123.81 -30.22 -58.04
N VAL A 285 -122.92 -30.34 -59.05
CA VAL A 285 -123.32 -30.76 -60.41
C VAL A 285 -123.60 -32.27 -60.44
N ALA A 286 -122.72 -33.09 -59.87
CA ALA A 286 -122.91 -34.54 -59.80
C ALA A 286 -124.11 -34.94 -58.90
N MET A 287 -124.39 -34.18 -57.84
CA MET A 287 -125.60 -34.37 -57.04
C MET A 287 -126.86 -33.83 -57.73
N GLY A 288 -126.75 -32.77 -58.53
CA GLY A 288 -127.83 -32.24 -59.37
C GLY A 288 -128.31 -33.23 -60.44
N ASP A 289 -127.38 -33.87 -61.15
CA ASP A 289 -127.71 -34.91 -62.13
C ASP A 289 -128.39 -36.11 -61.47
N ARG A 290 -127.94 -36.52 -60.27
CA ARG A 290 -128.55 -37.62 -59.52
C ARG A 290 -129.95 -37.28 -59.01
N LEU A 291 -130.21 -36.01 -58.68
CA LEU A 291 -131.53 -35.52 -58.30
C LEU A 291 -132.49 -35.49 -59.50
N GLN A 292 -132.01 -35.09 -60.68
CA GLN A 292 -132.78 -35.10 -61.92
C GLN A 292 -133.23 -36.51 -62.29
N THR A 293 -132.36 -37.52 -62.15
CA THR A 293 -132.69 -38.94 -62.39
C THR A 293 -133.74 -39.48 -61.41
N LEU A 294 -133.71 -39.05 -60.14
CA LEU A 294 -134.70 -39.47 -59.16
C LEU A 294 -136.06 -38.77 -59.39
N LEU A 295 -136.06 -37.54 -59.92
CA LEU A 295 -137.28 -36.82 -60.28
C LEU A 295 -137.96 -37.41 -61.53
N THR A 296 -137.21 -37.86 -62.54
CA THR A 296 -137.79 -38.59 -63.68
C THR A 296 -138.39 -39.91 -63.26
N GLN A 297 -137.71 -40.70 -62.41
CA GLN A 297 -138.27 -41.94 -61.86
C GLN A 297 -139.56 -41.71 -61.07
N ARG A 298 -139.66 -40.60 -60.33
CA ARG A 298 -140.91 -40.22 -59.65
C ARG A 298 -142.02 -39.88 -60.65
N SER A 299 -141.72 -39.14 -61.72
CA SER A 299 -142.72 -38.76 -62.72
C SER A 299 -143.30 -39.98 -63.45
N GLU A 300 -142.47 -40.98 -63.78
CA GLU A 300 -142.91 -42.23 -64.41
C GLU A 300 -143.83 -43.04 -63.48
N ALA A 301 -143.51 -43.09 -62.19
CA ALA A 301 -144.36 -43.76 -61.19
C ALA A 301 -145.71 -43.03 -60.98
N GLU A 302 -145.72 -41.69 -60.98
CA GLU A 302 -146.97 -40.91 -60.91
C GLU A 302 -147.85 -41.07 -62.15
N GLN A 303 -147.23 -41.23 -63.34
CA GLN A 303 -147.95 -41.46 -64.61
C GLN A 303 -148.60 -42.84 -64.65
N ALA A 304 -147.90 -43.89 -64.21
CA ALA A 304 -148.46 -45.23 -64.08
C ALA A 304 -149.63 -45.30 -63.08
N LEU A 305 -149.57 -44.53 -61.99
CA LEU A 305 -150.65 -44.43 -61.00
C LEU A 305 -151.90 -43.71 -61.59
N ALA A 306 -151.70 -42.69 -62.42
CA ALA A 306 -152.78 -41.97 -63.09
C ALA A 306 -153.48 -42.85 -64.14
N GLU A 307 -152.72 -43.62 -64.93
CA GLU A 307 -153.26 -44.57 -65.89
C GLU A 307 -154.10 -45.67 -65.21
N GLY A 308 -153.61 -46.23 -64.09
CA GLY A 308 -154.36 -47.21 -63.30
C GLY A 308 -155.68 -46.65 -62.74
N ARG A 309 -155.67 -45.38 -62.27
CA ARG A 309 -156.89 -44.69 -61.81
C ARG A 309 -157.90 -44.45 -62.93
N ASN A 310 -157.43 -44.09 -64.12
CA ASN A 310 -158.30 -43.89 -65.29
C ASN A 310 -158.95 -45.20 -65.76
N GLN A 311 -158.21 -46.31 -65.76
CA GLN A 311 -158.76 -47.63 -66.06
C GLN A 311 -159.84 -48.05 -65.04
N HIS A 312 -159.61 -47.78 -63.75
CA HIS A 312 -160.60 -48.05 -62.70
C HIS A 312 -161.89 -47.22 -62.89
N SER A 313 -161.75 -45.92 -63.18
CA SER A 313 -162.89 -45.03 -63.46
C SER A 313 -163.68 -45.46 -64.70
N ALA A 314 -163.03 -45.97 -65.73
CA ALA A 314 -163.70 -46.45 -66.95
C ALA A 314 -164.55 -47.71 -66.68
N ILE A 315 -164.05 -48.63 -65.86
CA ILE A 315 -164.78 -49.84 -65.46
C ILE A 315 -166.00 -49.48 -64.59
N GLU A 316 -165.87 -48.54 -63.64
CA GLU A 316 -167.03 -48.07 -62.86
C GLU A 316 -168.12 -47.42 -63.72
N GLN A 317 -167.73 -46.73 -64.78
CA GLN A 317 -168.68 -46.08 -65.68
C GLN A 317 -169.44 -47.11 -66.55
N GLN A 318 -168.77 -48.20 -66.95
CA GLN A 318 -169.40 -49.33 -67.62
C GLN A 318 -170.40 -50.06 -66.71
N ILE A 319 -170.06 -50.27 -65.43
CA ILE A 319 -170.97 -50.87 -64.44
C ILE A 319 -172.24 -50.02 -64.28
N ARG A 320 -172.10 -48.69 -64.20
CA ARG A 320 -173.25 -47.77 -64.13
C ARG A 320 -174.14 -47.81 -65.37
N GLN A 321 -173.56 -47.95 -66.57
CA GLN A 321 -174.34 -48.06 -67.82
C GLN A 321 -175.14 -49.37 -67.89
N VAL A 322 -174.55 -50.49 -67.49
CA VAL A 322 -175.24 -51.79 -67.47
C VAL A 322 -176.35 -51.82 -66.41
N GLN A 323 -176.13 -51.18 -65.24
CA GLN A 323 -177.17 -51.03 -64.22
C GLN A 323 -178.31 -50.09 -64.67
N GLY A 324 -178.01 -49.03 -65.44
CA GLY A 324 -179.03 -48.17 -66.04
C GLY A 324 -179.91 -48.91 -67.05
N ALA A 325 -179.31 -49.70 -67.94
CA ALA A 325 -180.04 -50.51 -68.90
C ALA A 325 -180.91 -51.59 -68.23
N LEU A 326 -180.47 -52.14 -67.09
CA LEU A 326 -181.26 -53.10 -66.29
C LEU A 326 -182.51 -52.42 -65.70
N SER A 327 -182.35 -51.20 -65.15
CA SER A 327 -183.45 -50.41 -64.58
C SER A 327 -184.49 -50.03 -65.64
N GLU A 328 -184.07 -49.66 -66.86
CA GLU A 328 -184.98 -49.33 -67.95
C GLU A 328 -185.82 -50.55 -68.35
N CYS A 329 -185.18 -51.72 -68.46
CA CYS A 329 -185.84 -52.98 -68.81
C CYS A 329 -186.82 -53.44 -67.71
N GLU A 330 -186.50 -53.25 -66.43
CA GLU A 330 -187.41 -53.52 -65.30
C GLU A 330 -188.63 -52.58 -65.31
N GLN A 331 -188.44 -51.32 -65.70
CA GLN A 331 -189.51 -50.33 -65.76
C GLN A 331 -190.46 -50.57 -66.95
N GLU A 332 -189.94 -51.06 -68.08
CA GLU A 332 -190.75 -51.53 -69.21
C GLU A 332 -191.62 -52.74 -68.81
N VAL A 333 -191.09 -53.71 -68.05
CA VAL A 333 -191.87 -54.85 -67.54
C VAL A 333 -192.95 -54.42 -66.55
N ALA A 334 -192.69 -53.43 -65.70
CA ALA A 334 -193.69 -52.86 -64.80
C ALA A 334 -194.84 -52.18 -65.57
N SER A 335 -194.52 -51.40 -66.61
CA SER A 335 -195.52 -50.73 -67.46
C SER A 335 -196.39 -51.73 -68.25
N ALA A 336 -195.80 -52.86 -68.67
CA ALA A 336 -196.53 -53.94 -69.34
C ALA A 336 -197.52 -54.65 -68.40
N ARG A 337 -197.18 -54.76 -67.10
CA ARG A 337 -198.08 -55.30 -66.07
C ARG A 337 -199.23 -54.35 -65.73
N GLU A 338 -198.96 -53.06 -65.57
CA GLU A 338 -199.99 -52.06 -65.26
C GLU A 338 -201.01 -51.92 -66.40
N ASN A 339 -200.56 -52.02 -67.66
CA ASN A 339 -201.46 -52.06 -68.82
C ASN A 339 -202.34 -53.33 -68.86
N LEU A 340 -201.83 -54.46 -68.37
CA LEU A 340 -202.61 -55.69 -68.25
C LEU A 340 -203.68 -55.56 -67.14
N GLU A 341 -203.33 -54.92 -66.02
CA GLU A 341 -204.24 -54.62 -64.92
C GLU A 341 -205.38 -53.67 -65.37
N ASN A 342 -205.06 -52.62 -66.13
CA ASN A 342 -206.04 -51.69 -66.67
C ASN A 342 -207.00 -52.33 -67.68
N LYS A 343 -206.53 -53.30 -68.48
CA LYS A 343 -207.40 -54.07 -69.37
C LYS A 343 -208.33 -55.02 -68.61
N ARG A 344 -207.90 -55.55 -67.45
CA ARG A 344 -208.77 -56.36 -66.56
C ARG A 344 -209.85 -55.52 -65.86
N LEU A 345 -209.52 -54.31 -65.41
CA LEU A 345 -210.50 -53.40 -64.79
C LEU A 345 -211.58 -52.95 -65.78
N LYS A 346 -211.23 -52.72 -67.05
CA LYS A 346 -212.22 -52.39 -68.10
C LYS A 346 -213.17 -53.55 -68.44
N ASP A 347 -212.68 -54.79 -68.40
CA ASP A 347 -213.54 -55.98 -68.55
C ASP A 347 -214.52 -56.13 -67.37
N GLN A 348 -214.09 -55.77 -66.15
CA GLN A 348 -214.98 -55.73 -64.98
C GLN A 348 -216.02 -54.59 -65.09
N GLU A 349 -215.68 -53.43 -65.65
CA GLU A 349 -216.63 -52.34 -65.92
C GLU A 349 -217.69 -52.72 -66.97
N LEU A 350 -217.28 -53.46 -68.02
CA LEU A 350 -218.19 -54.03 -69.02
C LEU A 350 -219.15 -55.07 -68.43
N THR A 351 -218.71 -55.83 -67.44
CA THR A 351 -219.53 -56.86 -66.78
C THR A 351 -220.57 -56.25 -65.83
N VAL A 352 -220.21 -55.21 -65.08
CA VAL A 352 -221.14 -54.51 -64.18
C VAL A 352 -222.17 -53.69 -64.96
N ARG A 353 -221.80 -53.09 -66.10
CA ARG A 353 -222.77 -52.37 -66.96
C ARG A 353 -223.83 -53.30 -67.57
N LEU A 354 -223.45 -54.52 -67.95
CA LEU A 354 -224.39 -55.55 -68.41
C LEU A 354 -225.36 -55.97 -67.28
N GLN A 355 -224.88 -56.05 -66.03
CA GLN A 355 -225.74 -56.37 -64.88
C GLN A 355 -226.70 -55.23 -64.49
N THR A 356 -226.29 -53.96 -64.58
CA THR A 356 -227.16 -52.81 -64.23
C THR A 356 -228.30 -52.48 -65.21
N LEU A 357 -228.37 -53.07 -66.42
CA LEU A 357 -229.44 -52.76 -67.38
C LEU A 357 -230.27 -53.97 -67.83
N ASP A 358 -229.79 -55.20 -67.61
CA ASP A 358 -230.72 -56.32 -67.39
C ASP A 358 -231.69 -56.02 -66.21
N GLU A 359 -231.28 -55.19 -65.23
CA GLU A 359 -232.16 -54.71 -64.16
C GLU A 359 -233.19 -53.65 -64.62
N GLN A 360 -232.91 -52.84 -65.66
CA GLN A 360 -233.93 -51.96 -66.26
C GLN A 360 -234.97 -52.71 -67.10
N ILE A 361 -234.67 -53.93 -67.53
CA ILE A 361 -235.62 -54.83 -68.20
C ILE A 361 -236.62 -55.44 -67.19
N ALA A 362 -236.33 -55.41 -65.89
CA ALA A 362 -237.15 -56.05 -64.86
C ALA A 362 -238.10 -55.10 -64.08
N GLN A 363 -237.93 -53.77 -64.18
CA GLN A 363 -238.62 -52.83 -63.28
C GLN A 363 -239.80 -52.03 -63.86
N ASP A 364 -240.11 -52.13 -65.16
CA ASP A 364 -241.31 -51.51 -65.75
C ASP A 364 -242.29 -52.53 -66.35
N GLN A 365 -242.96 -53.25 -65.43
CA GLN A 365 -244.38 -53.59 -65.52
C GLN A 365 -245.06 -53.02 -64.26
N TYR A 366 -245.53 -51.77 -64.32
CA TYR A 366 -246.79 -51.26 -63.73
C TYR A 366 -247.04 -49.81 -64.23
N VAL A 367 -247.34 -49.67 -65.53
CA VAL A 367 -248.54 -49.05 -66.18
C VAL A 367 -248.34 -49.16 -67.69
#